data_AF-A0AAD3W0G1-F1
#
_entry.id   AF-A0AAD3W0G1-F1
#
_cell.length_a   1.000
_cell.length_b   1.000
_cell.length_c   1.000
_cell.angle_alpha   90.00
_cell.angle_beta   90.00
_cell.angle_gamma   90.00
#
_symmetry.space_group_name_H-M   'P 1'
#
loop_
_entity.id
_entity.type
_entity.pdbx_description
1 polymer ?
#
loop_
_entity_poly.entity_id
_entity_poly.type
_entity_poly.pdbx_seq_one_letter_code
_entity_poly.pdbx_strand_id
1 'polypeptide(L)'
;MAMSEYRFLNPYNFVRFMGKARPENDVLGNCPPPPHDRYTGLTGRISCKATAVTPLFVSDSHDVKGKEENAHKTYRFFKVDGHPAIPASSLRGMVRSVFEAVTNSCLAVFDDRTLSYRPPRGKRQLYKHSIGELLPFPREQYVSCREYDKLCPACRVFGWVKDKAESEDDRETLTAYASRVRFSYGEYTEGSAKVLDATTLAVLSSPKPTTSAFYLLKNDKPNATVHYDTSGARLRGRKLYHHHGKQLSGQEYMRPSNIKDRHNRTIEGALGAGAVFTFEVDFENLAPKELGALLYTLELEDGLFHRLGYAKPLGFGSIQVTVESLQVLDWESRLSSVDLTAGWENELTGAKRAEYKEEFHRAMREHYGTDYENNVLVDLRGLLGEPPEIPIHYPRPGEQPDPEGRNYEWFVGNKARIRDRQRKEPKLPAPCALPLAADESEENSLPLIDRSGRRPARGR
;
A
#
# COMPACT_ATOMS: atom_id res chain seq x y z
N MET A 1 -36.24 -9.00 -14.38
CA MET A 1 -34.83 -8.61 -14.17
C MET A 1 -34.16 -9.73 -13.41
N ALA A 2 -33.15 -10.39 -13.98
CA ALA A 2 -32.37 -11.39 -13.25
C ALA A 2 -31.64 -10.66 -12.12
N MET A 3 -32.00 -10.94 -10.86
CA MET A 3 -31.33 -10.35 -9.70
C MET A 3 -29.83 -10.72 -9.76
N SER A 4 -28.96 -9.71 -9.77
CA SER A 4 -27.51 -9.87 -9.83
C SER A 4 -27.04 -10.87 -8.77
N GLU A 5 -26.11 -11.74 -9.16
CA GLU A 5 -25.54 -12.72 -8.25
C GLU A 5 -24.59 -12.03 -7.26
N TYR A 6 -24.55 -12.47 -5.99
CA TYR A 6 -23.63 -11.87 -5.00
C TYR A 6 -22.17 -11.98 -5.45
N ARG A 7 -21.49 -10.83 -5.41
CA ARG A 7 -20.10 -10.63 -5.83
C ARG A 7 -19.41 -9.71 -4.84
N PHE A 8 -18.09 -9.82 -4.75
CA PHE A 8 -17.31 -9.00 -3.82
C PHE A 8 -15.90 -8.70 -4.35
N LEU A 9 -15.32 -7.60 -3.88
CA LEU A 9 -13.92 -7.27 -4.08
C LEU A 9 -13.07 -7.85 -2.95
N ASN A 10 -11.88 -8.33 -3.30
CA ASN A 10 -10.87 -8.64 -2.28
C ASN A 10 -10.33 -7.31 -1.70
N PRO A 11 -10.02 -7.20 -0.40
CA PRO A 11 -9.67 -5.90 0.21
C PRO A 11 -8.39 -5.23 -0.28
N TYR A 12 -7.62 -5.91 -1.13
CA TYR A 12 -6.41 -5.38 -1.74
C TYR A 12 -6.30 -5.87 -3.17
N ASN A 13 -5.60 -5.08 -3.98
CA ASN A 13 -5.07 -5.51 -5.26
C ASN A 13 -3.63 -4.98 -5.40
N PHE A 14 -3.12 -4.87 -6.62
CA PHE A 14 -1.74 -4.48 -6.86
C PHE A 14 -1.67 -3.35 -7.87
N VAL A 15 -0.82 -2.37 -7.58
CA VAL A 15 -0.35 -1.40 -8.58
C VAL A 15 0.75 -2.07 -9.38
N ARG A 16 0.49 -2.32 -10.67
CA ARG A 16 1.41 -3.00 -11.57
C ARG A 16 2.73 -2.23 -11.74
N PHE A 17 3.78 -2.96 -12.08
CA PHE A 17 5.11 -2.42 -12.33
C PHE A 17 5.21 -1.75 -13.72
N MET A 18 6.22 -0.91 -13.93
CA MET A 18 6.54 -0.36 -15.25
C MET A 18 7.62 -1.20 -15.94
N GLY A 19 7.37 -1.72 -17.14
CA GLY A 19 8.24 -2.69 -17.80
C GLY A 19 9.58 -2.15 -18.30
N LYS A 20 9.72 -0.82 -18.41
CA LYS A 20 10.96 -0.17 -18.83
C LYS A 20 11.95 -0.02 -17.67
N ALA A 21 13.24 -0.09 -17.98
CA ALA A 21 14.31 0.22 -17.04
C ALA A 21 14.21 1.68 -16.57
N ARG A 22 14.54 1.98 -15.31
CA ARG A 22 14.71 3.36 -14.84
C ARG A 22 15.78 4.08 -15.68
N PRO A 23 15.62 5.40 -15.95
CA PRO A 23 16.67 6.15 -16.61
C PRO A 23 17.93 6.18 -15.73
N GLU A 24 19.11 6.19 -16.34
CA GLU A 24 20.39 6.32 -15.62
C GLU A 24 20.80 7.80 -15.57
N ASN A 25 21.43 8.21 -14.48
CA ASN A 25 21.89 9.59 -14.25
C ASN A 25 20.77 10.65 -14.31
N ASP A 26 19.53 10.25 -13.99
CA ASP A 26 18.37 11.15 -13.91
C ASP A 26 17.77 11.12 -12.49
N VAL A 27 17.23 12.26 -12.03
CA VAL A 27 16.67 12.41 -10.68
C VAL A 27 15.41 11.56 -10.42
N LEU A 28 14.69 11.18 -11.47
CA LEU A 28 13.59 10.21 -11.44
C LEU A 28 14.05 8.79 -11.85
N GLY A 29 15.35 8.57 -11.90
CA GLY A 29 16.02 7.33 -12.28
C GLY A 29 17.00 6.80 -11.23
N ASN A 30 17.98 6.02 -11.67
CA ASN A 30 19.12 5.61 -10.84
C ASN A 30 20.24 6.65 -10.98
N CYS A 31 20.67 7.24 -9.87
CA CYS A 31 21.79 8.17 -9.85
C CYS A 31 22.32 8.36 -8.41
N PRO A 32 23.50 8.97 -8.22
CA PRO A 32 23.96 9.32 -6.90
C PRO A 32 22.97 10.32 -6.25
N PRO A 33 22.79 10.25 -4.92
CA PRO A 33 22.08 11.29 -4.20
C PRO A 33 22.91 12.59 -4.16
N PRO A 34 22.28 13.77 -4.02
CA PRO A 34 23.02 14.99 -3.72
C PRO A 34 23.68 14.87 -2.34
N PRO A 35 24.80 15.55 -2.10
CA PRO A 35 25.44 15.51 -0.80
C PRO A 35 24.69 16.40 0.22
N HIS A 36 24.88 16.10 1.51
CA HIS A 36 24.28 16.87 2.61
C HIS A 36 25.12 18.07 3.05
N ASP A 37 26.36 18.20 2.54
CA ASP A 37 27.32 19.23 2.96
C ASP A 37 27.13 20.58 2.24
N ARG A 38 26.24 20.65 1.26
CA ARG A 38 25.99 21.84 0.46
C ARG A 38 24.54 21.88 -0.04
N TYR A 39 24.07 23.07 -0.39
CA TYR A 39 22.74 23.26 -0.96
C TYR A 39 22.80 23.20 -2.50
N THR A 40 22.03 22.29 -3.10
CA THR A 40 22.05 22.05 -4.57
C THR A 40 20.68 22.04 -5.22
N GLY A 41 19.61 22.13 -4.42
CA GLY A 41 18.24 22.07 -4.90
C GLY A 41 17.29 22.82 -4.00
N LEU A 42 16.00 22.61 -4.22
CA LEU A 42 14.94 23.27 -3.45
C LEU A 42 14.94 22.73 -2.01
N THR A 43 14.92 23.66 -1.06
CA THR A 43 14.78 23.38 0.36
C THR A 43 13.59 24.16 0.87
N GLY A 44 12.79 23.58 1.77
CA GLY A 44 11.57 24.25 2.20
C GLY A 44 10.69 23.40 3.09
N ARG A 45 9.45 23.85 3.24
CA ARG A 45 8.44 23.25 4.11
C ARG A 45 7.10 23.16 3.41
N ILE A 46 6.41 22.06 3.64
CA ILE A 46 5.04 21.80 3.18
C ILE A 46 4.14 21.63 4.41
N SER A 47 3.09 22.42 4.51
CA SER A 47 2.06 22.28 5.54
C SER A 47 0.88 21.50 4.95
N CYS A 48 0.47 20.45 5.64
CA CYS A 48 -0.54 19.51 5.18
C CYS A 48 -1.66 19.36 6.20
N LYS A 49 -2.87 19.20 5.68
CA LYS A 49 -4.04 18.74 6.43
C LYS A 49 -4.43 17.35 5.97
N ALA A 50 -4.66 16.45 6.92
CA ALA A 50 -5.10 15.08 6.73
C ALA A 50 -6.49 14.87 7.36
N THR A 51 -7.48 14.53 6.54
CA THR A 51 -8.85 14.29 6.96
C THR A 51 -9.21 12.81 6.79
N ALA A 52 -9.66 12.16 7.86
CA ALA A 52 -10.14 10.79 7.80
C ALA A 52 -11.50 10.71 7.09
N VAL A 53 -11.56 9.98 5.98
CA VAL A 53 -12.78 9.73 5.19
C VAL A 53 -13.49 8.46 5.66
N THR A 54 -12.74 7.49 6.18
CA THR A 54 -13.27 6.33 6.90
C THR A 54 -12.67 6.28 8.31
N PRO A 55 -13.24 5.49 9.24
CA PRO A 55 -12.69 5.38 10.59
C PRO A 55 -11.19 5.12 10.62
N LEU A 56 -10.48 5.88 11.45
CA LEU A 56 -9.04 5.84 11.57
C LEU A 56 -8.65 5.18 12.90
N PHE A 57 -7.71 4.25 12.83
CA PHE A 57 -7.03 3.72 14.00
C PHE A 57 -5.54 3.59 13.73
N VAL A 58 -4.70 4.21 14.55
CA VAL A 58 -3.26 3.98 14.57
C VAL A 58 -2.90 3.38 15.91
N SER A 59 -2.36 2.15 15.90
CA SER A 59 -2.07 1.43 17.13
C SER A 59 -0.91 2.06 17.89
N ASP A 60 -1.08 2.28 19.19
CA ASP A 60 0.04 2.52 20.08
C ASP A 60 0.73 1.19 20.44
N SER A 61 1.95 1.00 19.95
CA SER A 61 2.74 -0.22 20.21
C SER A 61 3.29 -0.30 21.63
N HIS A 62 3.34 0.81 22.38
CA HIS A 62 3.87 0.82 23.75
C HIS A 62 2.82 0.37 24.77
N ASP A 63 1.53 0.58 24.47
CA ASP A 63 0.43 0.33 25.39
C ASP A 63 -0.54 -0.74 24.87
N VAL A 64 -0.03 -1.99 24.82
CA VAL A 64 -0.78 -3.17 24.41
C VAL A 64 -1.19 -3.98 25.64
N LYS A 65 -2.49 -4.19 25.84
CA LYS A 65 -3.02 -5.10 26.88
C LYS A 65 -3.04 -6.54 26.34
N GLY A 66 -2.86 -7.53 27.22
CA GLY A 66 -2.81 -8.96 26.84
C GLY A 66 -1.48 -9.38 26.22
N LYS A 67 -0.34 -9.00 26.84
CA LYS A 67 1.00 -9.30 26.32
C LYS A 67 1.40 -10.78 26.42
N GLU A 68 0.62 -11.60 27.13
CA GLU A 68 0.83 -13.04 27.25
C GLU A 68 0.76 -13.78 25.90
N GLU A 69 1.47 -14.91 25.80
CA GLU A 69 1.48 -15.72 24.59
C GLU A 69 0.09 -16.33 24.33
N ASN A 70 -0.38 -16.25 23.07
CA ASN A 70 -1.72 -16.67 22.66
C ASN A 70 -2.91 -15.93 23.30
N ALA A 71 -2.68 -14.84 24.04
CA ALA A 71 -3.77 -14.02 24.56
C ALA A 71 -4.38 -13.10 23.49
N HIS A 72 -5.66 -12.75 23.69
CA HIS A 72 -6.30 -11.68 22.93
C HIS A 72 -5.69 -10.33 23.30
N LYS A 73 -5.35 -9.51 22.31
CA LYS A 73 -4.72 -8.20 22.54
C LYS A 73 -5.69 -7.06 22.28
N THR A 74 -5.62 -6.06 23.16
CA THR A 74 -6.33 -4.80 23.01
C THR A 74 -5.32 -3.68 22.77
N TYR A 75 -5.59 -2.87 21.75
CA TYR A 75 -4.80 -1.69 21.39
C TYR A 75 -5.59 -0.42 21.66
N ARG A 76 -4.90 0.63 22.10
CA ARG A 76 -5.44 1.99 22.07
C ARG A 76 -4.91 2.79 20.87
N PHE A 77 -5.60 3.87 20.55
CA PHE A 77 -5.13 4.84 19.57
C PHE A 77 -3.83 5.52 20.05
N PHE A 78 -2.92 5.79 19.11
CA PHE A 78 -1.64 6.44 19.35
C PHE A 78 -1.82 7.88 19.85
N LYS A 79 -1.05 8.26 20.88
CA LYS A 79 -1.16 9.57 21.51
C LYS A 79 0.20 10.24 21.70
N VAL A 80 0.22 11.56 21.60
CA VAL A 80 1.33 12.42 22.00
C VAL A 80 0.77 13.38 23.05
N ASP A 81 1.43 13.49 24.20
CA ASP A 81 1.00 14.33 25.34
C ASP A 81 -0.49 14.15 25.72
N GLY A 82 -0.96 12.89 25.68
CA GLY A 82 -2.34 12.53 26.03
C GLY A 82 -3.38 12.72 24.91
N HIS A 83 -3.02 13.39 23.81
CA HIS A 83 -3.91 13.71 22.69
C HIS A 83 -3.73 12.72 21.53
N PRO A 84 -4.81 12.33 20.83
CA PRO A 84 -4.70 11.52 19.61
C PRO A 84 -3.70 12.13 18.62
N ALA A 85 -2.86 11.29 18.02
CA ALA A 85 -1.89 11.74 17.02
C ALA A 85 -1.65 10.68 15.95
N ILE A 86 -1.03 11.07 14.85
CA ILE A 86 -0.50 10.14 13.84
C ILE A 86 1.03 10.16 13.92
N PRO A 87 1.73 9.04 14.13
CA PRO A 87 3.18 9.02 14.12
C PRO A 87 3.76 9.50 12.79
N ALA A 88 4.85 10.28 12.84
CA ALA A 88 5.59 10.73 11.66
C ALA A 88 5.99 9.57 10.73
N SER A 89 6.35 8.41 11.30
CA SER A 89 6.68 7.20 10.55
C SER A 89 5.49 6.62 9.76
N SER A 90 4.27 6.76 10.28
CA SER A 90 3.05 6.35 9.58
C SER A 90 2.75 7.25 8.39
N LEU A 91 2.89 8.57 8.56
CA LEU A 91 2.74 9.55 7.48
C LEU A 91 3.80 9.35 6.39
N ARG A 92 5.08 9.27 6.78
CA ARG A 92 6.19 8.99 5.86
C ARG A 92 6.00 7.69 5.10
N GLY A 93 5.60 6.61 5.78
CA GLY A 93 5.36 5.31 5.16
C GLY A 93 4.19 5.31 4.16
N MET A 94 3.11 6.03 4.49
CA MET A 94 1.96 6.23 3.60
C MET A 94 2.38 6.93 2.30
N VAL A 95 3.06 8.08 2.41
CA VAL A 95 3.53 8.86 1.25
C VAL A 95 4.57 8.08 0.45
N ARG A 96 5.57 7.48 1.11
CA ARG A 96 6.62 6.67 0.48
C ARG A 96 6.04 5.51 -0.33
N SER A 97 4.99 4.85 0.15
CA SER A 97 4.38 3.72 -0.57
C SER A 97 3.82 4.13 -1.93
N VAL A 98 3.18 5.30 -2.03
CA VAL A 98 2.69 5.82 -3.31
C VAL A 98 3.85 6.33 -4.14
N PHE A 99 4.78 7.06 -3.53
CA PHE A 99 6.00 7.55 -4.18
C PHE A 99 6.78 6.43 -4.86
N GLU A 100 6.97 5.30 -4.19
CA GLU A 100 7.66 4.13 -4.74
C GLU A 100 6.94 3.54 -5.95
N ALA A 101 5.61 3.62 -6.01
CA ALA A 101 4.82 3.14 -7.15
C ALA A 101 4.94 4.09 -8.34
N VAL A 102 4.74 5.40 -8.10
CA VAL A 102 4.69 6.41 -9.18
C VAL A 102 6.05 6.80 -9.72
N THR A 103 7.15 6.42 -9.07
CA THR A 103 8.53 6.67 -9.54
C THR A 103 9.26 5.40 -10.00
N ASN A 104 8.57 4.26 -10.06
CA ASN A 104 9.15 2.95 -10.35
C ASN A 104 10.35 2.58 -9.45
N SER A 105 10.36 3.03 -8.19
CA SER A 105 11.49 2.81 -7.28
C SER A 105 11.67 1.33 -6.87
N CYS A 106 12.69 0.99 -6.09
CA CYS A 106 12.83 -0.37 -5.57
C CYS A 106 11.76 -0.72 -4.53
N LEU A 107 11.55 -2.01 -4.28
CA LEU A 107 10.80 -2.51 -3.14
C LEU A 107 11.70 -2.48 -1.91
N ALA A 108 11.58 -1.44 -1.09
CA ALA A 108 12.46 -1.25 0.08
C ALA A 108 12.39 -2.38 1.11
N VAL A 109 11.27 -3.10 1.15
CA VAL A 109 11.10 -4.32 1.95
C VAL A 109 10.78 -5.45 0.98
N PHE A 110 11.82 -6.20 0.59
CA PHE A 110 11.69 -7.34 -0.30
C PHE A 110 12.44 -8.55 0.27
N ASP A 111 11.72 -9.64 0.49
CA ASP A 111 12.27 -10.91 0.97
C ASP A 111 12.33 -11.89 -0.20
N ASP A 112 13.52 -12.02 -0.81
CA ASP A 112 13.76 -12.91 -1.94
C ASP A 112 13.95 -14.37 -1.50
N ARG A 113 12.93 -14.93 -0.88
CA ARG A 113 12.91 -16.34 -0.45
C ARG A 113 12.26 -17.26 -1.46
N THR A 114 12.69 -18.52 -1.45
CA THR A 114 11.97 -19.60 -2.12
C THR A 114 10.82 -20.09 -1.24
N LEU A 115 9.61 -20.10 -1.80
CA LEU A 115 8.43 -20.58 -1.07
C LEU A 115 8.33 -22.10 -1.08
N SER A 116 7.65 -22.65 -0.08
CA SER A 116 7.33 -24.07 0.00
C SER A 116 5.84 -24.33 -0.15
N TYR A 117 5.50 -25.49 -0.70
CA TYR A 117 4.13 -25.98 -0.81
C TYR A 117 4.03 -27.42 -0.32
N ARG A 118 2.82 -27.86 -0.01
CA ARG A 118 2.55 -29.25 0.39
C ARG A 118 1.57 -29.88 -0.61
N PRO A 119 1.99 -30.92 -1.37
CA PRO A 119 1.07 -31.67 -2.22
C PRO A 119 0.05 -32.44 -1.36
N PRO A 120 -1.12 -32.84 -1.91
CA PRO A 120 -2.15 -33.57 -1.17
C PRO A 120 -1.65 -34.87 -0.53
N ARG A 121 -0.72 -35.57 -1.21
CA ARG A 121 -0.01 -36.74 -0.70
C ARG A 121 1.48 -36.50 -0.90
N GLY A 122 2.19 -36.19 0.18
CA GLY A 122 3.64 -36.00 0.14
C GLY A 122 4.21 -35.07 1.21
N LYS A 123 5.54 -35.01 1.25
CA LYS A 123 6.30 -34.07 2.08
C LYS A 123 6.23 -32.66 1.49
N ARG A 124 6.51 -31.66 2.34
CA ARG A 124 6.67 -30.27 1.90
C ARG A 124 7.78 -30.21 0.84
N GLN A 125 7.52 -29.50 -0.25
CA GLN A 125 8.45 -29.29 -1.36
C GLN A 125 8.71 -27.79 -1.52
N LEU A 126 9.86 -27.44 -2.08
CA LEU A 126 10.18 -26.07 -2.49
C LEU A 126 9.73 -25.85 -3.93
N TYR A 127 9.32 -24.61 -4.24
CA TYR A 127 9.26 -24.18 -5.63
C TYR A 127 10.67 -24.06 -6.19
N LYS A 128 10.79 -24.12 -7.53
CA LYS A 128 12.07 -23.98 -8.24
C LYS A 128 12.56 -22.55 -8.25
N HIS A 129 11.63 -21.59 -8.38
CA HIS A 129 11.95 -20.17 -8.47
C HIS A 129 11.72 -19.45 -7.13
N SER A 130 12.59 -18.49 -6.83
CA SER A 130 12.40 -17.53 -5.75
C SER A 130 11.30 -16.50 -6.10
N ILE A 131 10.93 -15.67 -5.12
CA ILE A 131 9.99 -14.57 -5.37
C ILE A 131 10.62 -13.51 -6.29
N GLY A 132 11.92 -13.22 -6.13
CA GLY A 132 12.69 -12.26 -6.93
C GLY A 132 12.80 -12.64 -8.40
N GLU A 133 12.91 -13.92 -8.71
CA GLU A 133 12.92 -14.41 -10.10
C GLU A 133 11.60 -14.12 -10.84
N LEU A 134 10.51 -13.84 -10.13
CA LEU A 134 9.21 -13.50 -10.72
C LEU A 134 9.00 -11.99 -10.90
N LEU A 135 9.98 -11.15 -10.55
CA LEU A 135 9.93 -9.72 -10.84
C LEU A 135 9.97 -9.47 -12.36
N PRO A 136 9.36 -8.37 -12.84
CA PRO A 136 9.50 -7.98 -14.24
C PRO A 136 10.94 -7.58 -14.54
N PHE A 137 11.34 -7.75 -15.80
CA PHE A 137 12.66 -7.36 -16.28
C PHE A 137 12.71 -5.84 -16.54
N PRO A 138 13.83 -5.13 -16.25
CA PRO A 138 15.00 -5.63 -15.53
C PRO A 138 14.70 -5.83 -14.04
N ARG A 139 15.03 -6.98 -13.49
CA ARG A 139 14.62 -7.37 -12.12
C ARG A 139 15.36 -6.57 -11.05
N GLU A 140 16.59 -6.23 -11.38
CA GLU A 140 17.57 -5.54 -10.53
C GLU A 140 17.07 -4.17 -10.07
N GLN A 141 16.17 -3.55 -10.85
CA GLN A 141 15.60 -2.27 -10.46
C GLN A 141 14.60 -2.39 -9.30
N TYR A 142 13.98 -3.56 -9.12
CA TYR A 142 12.94 -3.74 -8.11
C TYR A 142 13.44 -4.27 -6.77
N VAL A 143 14.64 -4.84 -6.73
CA VAL A 143 15.29 -5.21 -5.47
C VAL A 143 15.85 -3.97 -4.78
N SER A 144 16.04 -4.03 -3.45
CA SER A 144 16.65 -2.95 -2.67
C SER A 144 17.93 -2.42 -3.33
N CYS A 145 18.09 -1.09 -3.36
CA CYS A 145 19.30 -0.47 -3.90
C CYS A 145 20.54 -0.96 -3.13
N ARG A 146 21.64 -1.26 -3.84
CA ARG A 146 22.87 -1.81 -3.24
C ARG A 146 24.09 -0.91 -3.37
N GLU A 147 24.07 -0.04 -4.36
CA GLU A 147 25.16 0.88 -4.70
C GLU A 147 24.72 2.31 -4.39
N TYR A 148 25.56 3.05 -3.64
CA TYR A 148 25.30 4.44 -3.28
C TYR A 148 25.15 5.34 -4.51
N ASP A 149 25.90 5.07 -5.58
CA ASP A 149 25.88 5.89 -6.80
C ASP A 149 24.71 5.55 -7.75
N LYS A 150 23.85 4.58 -7.39
CA LYS A 150 22.72 4.13 -8.21
C LYS A 150 21.44 4.00 -7.40
N LEU A 151 21.20 4.94 -6.49
CA LEU A 151 19.97 4.95 -5.70
C LEU A 151 18.78 5.33 -6.59
N CYS A 152 17.67 4.60 -6.42
CA CYS A 152 16.39 4.95 -7.04
C CYS A 152 15.78 6.22 -6.39
N PRO A 153 14.76 6.85 -7.00
CA PRO A 153 14.20 8.11 -6.51
C PRO A 153 13.74 8.04 -5.05
N ALA A 154 13.04 6.97 -4.66
CA ALA A 154 12.57 6.82 -3.27
C ALA A 154 13.71 6.68 -2.26
N CYS A 155 14.79 5.96 -2.60
CA CYS A 155 15.95 5.83 -1.73
C CYS A 155 16.71 7.15 -1.57
N ARG A 156 16.75 8.00 -2.59
CA ARG A 156 17.38 9.33 -2.50
C ARG A 156 16.51 10.33 -1.74
N VAL A 157 15.18 10.24 -1.83
CA VAL A 157 14.28 11.18 -1.13
C VAL A 157 14.07 10.74 0.32
N PHE A 158 13.70 9.47 0.53
CA PHE A 158 13.36 8.92 1.84
C PHE A 158 14.54 8.21 2.52
N GLY A 159 15.76 8.37 2.03
CA GLY A 159 16.95 7.75 2.62
C GLY A 159 17.10 6.25 2.32
N TRP A 160 18.31 5.77 2.57
CA TRP A 160 18.77 4.44 2.21
C TRP A 160 19.75 3.89 3.24
N VAL A 161 19.73 2.59 3.44
CA VAL A 161 20.72 1.84 4.21
C VAL A 161 21.06 0.60 3.41
N LYS A 162 22.35 0.30 3.27
CA LYS A 162 22.86 -0.90 2.61
C LYS A 162 22.44 -2.13 3.40
N ASP A 163 21.86 -3.12 2.71
CA ASP A 163 21.58 -4.42 3.32
C ASP A 163 22.89 -5.03 3.84
N LYS A 164 22.87 -5.58 5.08
CA LYS A 164 24.07 -6.13 5.73
C LYS A 164 24.71 -7.22 4.85
N ALA A 165 25.96 -7.02 4.44
CA ALA A 165 26.83 -8.09 3.93
C ALA A 165 27.68 -8.66 5.08
N GLU A 166 27.95 -9.97 5.05
CA GLU A 166 28.73 -10.72 6.06
C GLU A 166 30.27 -10.55 5.94
N SER A 167 30.78 -9.55 5.21
CA SER A 167 32.23 -9.39 4.98
C SER A 167 32.77 -8.07 5.50
N GLU A 168 34.04 -8.11 5.88
CA GLU A 168 34.81 -7.13 6.64
C GLU A 168 34.60 -5.66 6.25
N ASP A 169 34.59 -4.86 7.32
CA ASP A 169 34.29 -3.45 7.44
C ASP A 169 35.34 -2.60 6.69
N ASP A 170 35.18 -2.46 5.37
CA ASP A 170 35.91 -1.43 4.62
C ASP A 170 35.30 -0.06 4.96
N ARG A 171 36.02 0.71 5.80
CA ARG A 171 35.59 2.01 6.33
C ARG A 171 35.33 3.06 5.24
N GLU A 172 35.77 2.85 4.01
CA GLU A 172 35.56 3.79 2.89
C GLU A 172 34.23 3.58 2.16
N THR A 173 33.57 2.43 2.31
CA THR A 173 32.33 2.16 1.59
C THR A 173 31.13 2.86 2.23
N LEU A 174 30.45 3.73 1.48
CA LEU A 174 29.21 4.36 1.94
C LEU A 174 28.10 3.31 2.14
N THR A 175 27.62 3.19 3.38
CA THR A 175 26.63 2.19 3.80
C THR A 175 25.24 2.78 4.10
N ALA A 176 25.09 4.10 4.08
CA ALA A 176 23.82 4.76 4.31
C ALA A 176 23.75 6.14 3.65
N TYR A 177 22.53 6.62 3.46
CA TYR A 177 22.22 7.97 3.01
C TYR A 177 20.99 8.49 3.77
N ALA A 178 21.10 9.70 4.36
CA ALA A 178 20.05 10.24 5.20
C ALA A 178 18.85 10.71 4.35
N SER A 179 17.66 10.67 4.96
CA SER A 179 16.44 11.16 4.32
C SER A 179 16.55 12.66 4.06
N ARG A 180 16.16 13.10 2.87
CA ARG A 180 16.01 14.53 2.51
C ARG A 180 14.63 15.10 2.84
N VAL A 181 13.76 14.27 3.41
CA VAL A 181 12.45 14.68 3.91
C VAL A 181 12.28 14.28 5.37
N ARG A 182 11.68 15.18 6.15
CA ARG A 182 11.35 14.97 7.56
C ARG A 182 9.89 15.32 7.80
N PHE A 183 9.17 14.38 8.40
CA PHE A 183 7.76 14.54 8.73
C PHE A 183 7.62 14.86 10.22
N SER A 184 6.77 15.81 10.57
CA SER A 184 6.26 15.92 11.95
C SER A 184 5.25 14.79 12.22
N TYR A 185 4.87 14.61 13.48
CA TYR A 185 3.67 13.82 13.77
C TYR A 185 2.42 14.60 13.35
N GLY A 186 1.36 13.89 13.01
CA GLY A 186 0.05 14.48 12.77
C GLY A 186 -0.58 14.89 14.08
N GLU A 187 -0.72 16.19 14.30
CA GLU A 187 -1.39 16.78 15.45
C GLU A 187 -2.89 16.81 15.20
N TYR A 188 -3.69 16.37 16.19
CA TYR A 188 -5.14 16.40 16.08
C TYR A 188 -5.67 17.80 16.38
N THR A 189 -6.19 18.50 15.37
CA THR A 189 -6.56 19.92 15.46
C THR A 189 -8.06 20.14 15.65
N GLU A 190 -8.76 19.19 16.26
CA GLU A 190 -10.22 19.15 16.40
C GLU A 190 -10.95 18.78 15.09
N GLY A 191 -11.92 17.88 15.21
CA GLY A 191 -12.81 17.45 14.14
C GLY A 191 -14.11 16.94 14.74
N SER A 192 -15.21 16.97 13.98
CA SER A 192 -16.53 16.46 14.41
C SER A 192 -16.60 14.94 14.58
N ALA A 193 -15.45 14.26 14.54
CA ALA A 193 -15.33 12.82 14.54
C ALA A 193 -15.69 12.26 15.91
N LYS A 194 -16.70 11.40 15.92
CA LYS A 194 -17.04 10.62 17.12
C LYS A 194 -15.92 9.62 17.37
N VAL A 195 -15.49 9.53 18.63
CA VAL A 195 -14.70 8.39 19.10
C VAL A 195 -15.61 7.16 19.04
N LEU A 196 -15.16 6.11 18.37
CA LEU A 196 -15.91 4.87 18.25
C LEU A 196 -15.77 4.03 19.51
N ASP A 197 -16.81 3.26 19.81
CA ASP A 197 -16.82 2.29 20.90
C ASP A 197 -15.72 1.24 20.70
N ALA A 198 -15.29 0.65 21.82
CA ALA A 198 -14.33 -0.45 21.82
C ALA A 198 -14.83 -1.58 20.91
N THR A 199 -14.08 -1.87 19.84
CA THR A 199 -14.53 -2.77 18.77
C THR A 199 -13.59 -3.96 18.67
N THR A 200 -14.11 -5.18 18.84
CA THR A 200 -13.38 -6.41 18.49
C THR A 200 -13.47 -6.61 16.98
N LEU A 201 -12.32 -6.48 16.32
CA LEU A 201 -12.26 -6.55 14.87
C LEU A 201 -12.39 -7.99 14.36
N ALA A 202 -12.91 -8.14 13.14
CA ALA A 202 -12.76 -9.36 12.37
C ALA A 202 -11.27 -9.73 12.22
N VAL A 203 -11.00 -11.01 11.98
CA VAL A 203 -9.62 -11.51 11.82
C VAL A 203 -8.98 -10.82 10.61
N LEU A 204 -7.88 -10.10 10.86
CA LEU A 204 -7.05 -9.49 9.80
C LEU A 204 -6.16 -10.55 9.13
N SER A 205 -6.78 -11.60 8.59
CA SER A 205 -6.08 -12.60 7.79
C SER A 205 -5.84 -12.10 6.38
N SER A 206 -4.83 -12.61 5.69
CA SER A 206 -4.68 -12.44 4.25
C SER A 206 -4.47 -13.81 3.59
N PRO A 207 -4.81 -13.96 2.30
CA PRO A 207 -4.45 -15.16 1.54
C PRO A 207 -2.96 -15.46 1.74
N LYS A 208 -2.62 -16.74 1.95
CA LYS A 208 -1.22 -17.12 2.07
C LYS A 208 -0.53 -16.91 0.71
N PRO A 209 0.79 -16.63 0.65
CA PRO A 209 1.52 -16.55 -0.63
C PRO A 209 1.36 -17.80 -1.51
N THR A 210 1.10 -18.97 -0.92
CA THR A 210 0.76 -20.21 -1.63
C THR A 210 -0.56 -20.16 -2.43
N THR A 211 -1.38 -19.12 -2.23
CA THR A 211 -2.54 -18.80 -3.08
C THR A 211 -2.06 -18.01 -4.30
N SER A 212 -1.23 -18.66 -5.12
CA SER A 212 -0.50 -18.04 -6.23
C SER A 212 -1.37 -17.25 -7.21
N ALA A 213 -2.61 -17.69 -7.47
CA ALA A 213 -3.57 -17.00 -8.33
C ALA A 213 -3.95 -15.57 -7.86
N PHE A 214 -3.64 -15.20 -6.62
CA PHE A 214 -3.84 -13.85 -6.08
C PHE A 214 -2.58 -12.98 -6.19
N TYR A 215 -1.40 -13.58 -6.36
CA TYR A 215 -0.12 -12.87 -6.30
C TYR A 215 0.62 -12.86 -7.64
N LEU A 216 0.27 -13.78 -8.54
CA LEU A 216 0.94 -13.98 -9.81
C LEU A 216 0.02 -13.67 -10.99
N LEU A 217 0.64 -13.26 -12.09
CA LEU A 217 0.09 -13.22 -13.44
C LEU A 217 0.74 -14.33 -14.26
N LYS A 218 0.06 -14.78 -15.31
CA LYS A 218 0.64 -15.62 -16.36
C LYS A 218 0.53 -14.85 -17.67
N ASN A 219 1.67 -14.51 -18.28
CA ASN A 219 1.72 -13.65 -19.48
C ASN A 219 0.91 -12.36 -19.26
N ASP A 220 1.21 -11.68 -18.15
CA ASP A 220 0.63 -10.40 -17.72
C ASP A 220 -0.91 -10.41 -17.51
N LYS A 221 -1.54 -11.59 -17.42
CA LYS A 221 -2.98 -11.75 -17.17
C LYS A 221 -3.28 -12.55 -15.91
N PRO A 222 -4.37 -12.25 -15.18
CA PRO A 222 -4.88 -13.10 -14.12
C PRO A 222 -5.10 -14.54 -14.60
N ASN A 223 -4.66 -15.53 -13.83
CA ASN A 223 -4.84 -16.93 -14.17
C ASN A 223 -5.03 -17.78 -12.91
N ALA A 224 -6.09 -18.59 -12.87
CA ALA A 224 -6.42 -19.34 -11.66
C ALA A 224 -5.49 -20.55 -11.40
N THR A 225 -4.71 -20.95 -12.41
CA THR A 225 -3.84 -22.13 -12.37
C THR A 225 -2.35 -21.80 -12.27
N VAL A 226 -1.98 -20.52 -12.33
CA VAL A 226 -0.58 -20.07 -12.23
C VAL A 226 -0.01 -20.42 -10.86
N HIS A 227 1.26 -20.79 -10.83
CA HIS A 227 2.06 -20.98 -9.63
C HIS A 227 3.51 -20.55 -9.88
N TYR A 228 4.34 -20.58 -8.84
CA TYR A 228 5.71 -20.07 -8.89
C TYR A 228 6.58 -20.77 -9.95
N ASP A 229 6.34 -22.06 -10.22
CA ASP A 229 7.05 -22.80 -11.30
C ASP A 229 6.40 -22.70 -12.70
N THR A 230 5.38 -21.86 -12.88
CA THR A 230 4.70 -21.72 -14.18
C THR A 230 5.55 -20.85 -15.11
N SER A 231 5.86 -21.33 -16.31
CA SER A 231 6.52 -20.50 -17.32
C SER A 231 5.68 -19.26 -17.67
N GLY A 232 6.33 -18.10 -17.73
CA GLY A 232 5.67 -16.80 -17.90
C GLY A 232 4.94 -16.28 -16.65
N ALA A 233 5.16 -16.89 -15.48
CA ALA A 233 4.67 -16.35 -14.22
C ALA A 233 5.42 -15.06 -13.84
N ARG A 234 4.68 -14.07 -13.35
CA ARG A 234 5.22 -12.79 -12.87
C ARG A 234 4.49 -12.30 -11.63
N LEU A 235 5.18 -11.56 -10.77
CA LEU A 235 4.55 -10.83 -9.67
C LEU A 235 3.64 -9.73 -10.22
N ARG A 236 2.52 -9.51 -9.53
CA ARG A 236 1.50 -8.54 -9.93
C ARG A 236 1.91 -7.08 -9.80
N GLY A 237 2.69 -6.74 -8.79
CA GLY A 237 2.95 -5.34 -8.47
C GLY A 237 3.09 -5.07 -6.98
N ARG A 238 2.82 -3.82 -6.59
CA ARG A 238 2.82 -3.34 -5.21
C ARG A 238 1.45 -3.52 -4.60
N LYS A 239 1.37 -4.28 -3.51
CA LYS A 239 0.10 -4.53 -2.82
C LYS A 239 -0.41 -3.25 -2.14
N LEU A 240 -1.59 -2.79 -2.54
CA LEU A 240 -2.30 -1.69 -1.90
C LEU A 240 -3.72 -2.13 -1.51
N TYR A 241 -4.25 -1.55 -0.44
CA TYR A 241 -5.62 -1.83 0.03
C TYR A 241 -6.62 -0.89 -0.62
N HIS A 242 -7.81 -1.37 -0.92
CA HIS A 242 -8.88 -0.53 -1.47
C HIS A 242 -9.30 0.55 -0.46
N HIS A 243 -9.69 1.71 -0.96
CA HIS A 243 -10.67 2.55 -0.30
C HIS A 243 -12.03 1.82 -0.28
N HIS A 244 -12.73 1.86 0.85
CA HIS A 244 -14.00 1.12 1.00
C HIS A 244 -15.24 2.01 0.84
N GLY A 245 -15.10 3.34 0.78
CA GLY A 245 -16.21 4.27 0.56
C GLY A 245 -17.46 3.96 1.37
N LYS A 246 -18.59 4.00 0.68
CA LYS A 246 -19.94 3.70 1.20
C LYS A 246 -20.17 2.22 1.49
N GLN A 247 -19.30 1.34 1.01
CA GLN A 247 -19.34 -0.10 1.13
C GLN A 247 -18.78 -0.58 2.48
N LEU A 248 -18.16 0.32 3.26
CA LEU A 248 -17.75 0.04 4.62
C LEU A 248 -18.96 -0.32 5.50
N SER A 249 -18.94 -1.53 6.06
CA SER A 249 -20.02 -2.03 6.90
C SER A 249 -19.50 -2.61 8.20
N GLY A 250 -20.22 -2.33 9.29
CA GLY A 250 -20.00 -2.94 10.61
C GLY A 250 -20.01 -4.46 10.60
N GLN A 251 -20.82 -5.05 9.71
CA GLN A 251 -20.84 -6.49 9.48
C GLN A 251 -19.46 -7.04 9.10
N GLU A 252 -18.69 -6.29 8.31
CA GLU A 252 -17.42 -6.77 7.76
C GLU A 252 -16.24 -6.55 8.71
N TYR A 253 -16.23 -5.42 9.43
CA TYR A 253 -15.10 -5.09 10.29
C TYR A 253 -15.25 -5.59 11.73
N MET A 254 -16.47 -5.85 12.22
CA MET A 254 -16.69 -6.38 13.57
C MET A 254 -16.63 -7.91 13.59
N ARG A 255 -16.09 -8.48 14.67
CA ARG A 255 -16.13 -9.93 14.87
C ARG A 255 -17.56 -10.37 15.21
N PRO A 256 -18.13 -11.38 14.52
CA PRO A 256 -19.44 -11.92 14.86
C PRO A 256 -19.49 -12.36 16.33
N SER A 257 -20.60 -12.04 17.01
CA SER A 257 -20.83 -12.33 18.44
C SER A 257 -19.76 -11.77 19.39
N ASN A 258 -18.91 -10.84 18.94
CA ASN A 258 -17.84 -10.22 19.74
C ASN A 258 -16.86 -11.23 20.39
N ILE A 259 -16.69 -12.41 19.78
CA ILE A 259 -15.82 -13.47 20.32
C ILE A 259 -14.37 -12.98 20.29
N LYS A 260 -13.68 -13.02 21.42
CA LYS A 260 -12.27 -12.64 21.55
C LYS A 260 -11.39 -13.89 21.48
N ASP A 261 -10.44 -13.91 20.55
CA ASP A 261 -9.48 -15.00 20.42
C ASP A 261 -8.08 -14.47 20.02
N ARG A 262 -7.10 -15.37 19.91
CA ARG A 262 -5.71 -15.03 19.56
C ARG A 262 -5.53 -14.51 18.12
N HIS A 263 -6.51 -14.72 17.25
CA HIS A 263 -6.49 -14.35 15.84
C HIS A 263 -7.12 -12.98 15.57
N ASN A 264 -7.86 -12.42 16.52
CA ASN A 264 -8.46 -11.09 16.43
C ASN A 264 -7.93 -10.13 17.51
N ARG A 265 -8.33 -8.85 17.42
CA ARG A 265 -7.85 -7.76 18.26
C ARG A 265 -8.98 -6.80 18.58
N THR A 266 -9.03 -6.30 19.81
CA THR A 266 -9.91 -5.17 20.16
C THR A 266 -9.15 -3.85 19.96
N ILE A 267 -9.81 -2.86 19.39
CA ILE A 267 -9.30 -1.50 19.29
C ILE A 267 -10.15 -0.56 20.15
N GLU A 268 -9.50 0.35 20.88
CA GLU A 268 -10.12 1.34 21.76
C GLU A 268 -9.74 2.76 21.29
N GLY A 269 -10.73 3.64 21.17
CA GLY A 269 -10.49 5.04 20.82
C GLY A 269 -10.22 5.27 19.32
N ALA A 270 -10.72 4.40 18.44
CA ALA A 270 -10.72 4.69 17.01
C ALA A 270 -11.52 5.96 16.73
N LEU A 271 -11.04 6.78 15.81
CA LEU A 271 -11.71 8.02 15.43
C LEU A 271 -12.60 7.76 14.22
N GLY A 272 -13.84 8.23 14.24
CA GLY A 272 -14.75 8.16 13.10
C GLY A 272 -14.26 8.98 11.90
N ALA A 273 -15.01 8.92 10.81
CA ALA A 273 -14.82 9.83 9.68
C ALA A 273 -14.97 11.29 10.13
N GLY A 274 -14.26 12.20 9.46
CA GLY A 274 -14.18 13.62 9.80
C GLY A 274 -13.06 14.00 10.76
N ALA A 275 -12.24 13.06 11.21
CA ALA A 275 -11.11 13.38 12.09
C ALA A 275 -10.04 14.14 11.29
N VAL A 276 -9.60 15.29 11.80
CA VAL A 276 -8.65 16.17 11.12
C VAL A 276 -7.33 16.21 11.88
N PHE A 277 -6.25 16.10 11.13
CA PHE A 277 -4.89 16.23 11.62
C PHE A 277 -4.10 17.21 10.75
N THR A 278 -3.17 17.94 11.33
CA THR A 278 -2.19 18.75 10.59
C THR A 278 -0.79 18.19 10.77
N PHE A 279 0.06 18.31 9.76
CA PHE A 279 1.46 17.93 9.84
C PHE A 279 2.31 18.74 8.87
N GLU A 280 3.61 18.80 9.13
CA GLU A 280 4.59 19.47 8.30
C GLU A 280 5.55 18.44 7.66
N VAL A 281 6.01 18.76 6.46
CA VAL A 281 7.09 18.06 5.77
C VAL A 281 8.18 19.07 5.42
N ASP A 282 9.29 19.01 6.15
CA ASP A 282 10.52 19.71 5.78
C ASP A 282 11.24 18.89 4.70
N PHE A 283 11.75 19.56 3.67
CA PHE A 283 12.53 18.92 2.60
C PHE A 283 13.79 19.71 2.28
N GLU A 284 14.85 19.01 1.87
CA GLU A 284 16.15 19.60 1.57
C GLU A 284 16.66 19.11 0.22
N ASN A 285 17.28 20.00 -0.56
CA ASN A 285 17.97 19.68 -1.82
C ASN A 285 17.14 18.84 -2.81
N LEU A 286 15.83 19.02 -2.91
CA LEU A 286 15.01 18.33 -3.89
C LEU A 286 15.14 19.00 -5.27
N ALA A 287 15.31 18.20 -6.33
CA ALA A 287 15.13 18.71 -7.69
C ALA A 287 13.64 19.06 -7.94
N PRO A 288 13.31 20.00 -8.85
CA PRO A 288 11.93 20.35 -9.19
C PRO A 288 11.01 19.15 -9.45
N LYS A 289 11.50 18.17 -10.24
CA LYS A 289 10.79 16.91 -10.52
C LYS A 289 10.58 16.03 -9.28
N GLU A 290 11.52 16.02 -8.34
CA GLU A 290 11.37 15.26 -7.08
C GLU A 290 10.37 15.93 -6.14
N LEU A 291 10.38 17.27 -6.08
CA LEU A 291 9.36 18.03 -5.35
C LEU A 291 7.97 17.80 -5.97
N GLY A 292 7.88 17.77 -7.31
CA GLY A 292 6.65 17.40 -8.02
C GLY A 292 6.12 16.02 -7.65
N ALA A 293 7.00 15.01 -7.60
CA ALA A 293 6.65 13.66 -7.15
C ALA A 293 6.18 13.66 -5.68
N LEU A 294 6.89 14.37 -4.79
CA LEU A 294 6.52 14.46 -3.38
C LEU A 294 5.14 15.13 -3.22
N LEU A 295 4.91 16.26 -3.89
CA LEU A 295 3.64 17.00 -3.86
C LEU A 295 2.47 16.15 -4.37
N TYR A 296 2.64 15.41 -5.48
CA TYR A 296 1.61 14.47 -5.96
C TYR A 296 1.32 13.39 -4.93
N THR A 297 2.35 12.82 -4.31
CA THR A 297 2.17 11.72 -3.34
C THR A 297 1.67 12.19 -1.98
N LEU A 298 1.76 13.49 -1.67
CA LEU A 298 1.09 14.09 -0.53
C LEU A 298 -0.38 14.33 -0.89
N GLU A 299 -0.65 15.10 -1.93
CA GLU A 299 -1.99 15.47 -2.38
C GLU A 299 -2.30 14.81 -3.73
N LEU A 300 -2.98 13.66 -3.63
CA LEU A 300 -3.42 12.85 -4.78
C LEU A 300 -4.52 13.57 -5.58
N GLU A 301 -4.87 12.97 -6.71
CA GLU A 301 -6.01 13.40 -7.54
C GLU A 301 -7.32 13.42 -6.74
N ASP A 302 -8.22 14.33 -7.11
CA ASP A 302 -9.52 14.47 -6.47
C ASP A 302 -10.29 13.14 -6.45
N GLY A 303 -10.80 12.77 -5.28
CA GLY A 303 -11.50 11.51 -5.06
C GLY A 303 -10.60 10.30 -4.79
N LEU A 304 -9.27 10.46 -4.76
CA LEU A 304 -8.35 9.41 -4.33
C LEU A 304 -7.92 9.60 -2.87
N PHE A 305 -7.96 8.51 -2.10
CA PHE A 305 -7.66 8.54 -0.67
C PHE A 305 -6.47 7.65 -0.32
N HIS A 306 -5.55 8.18 0.49
CA HIS A 306 -4.47 7.39 1.05
C HIS A 306 -4.97 6.32 2.01
N ARG A 307 -4.15 5.28 2.24
CA ARG A 307 -4.43 4.21 3.20
C ARG A 307 -3.45 4.26 4.37
N LEU A 308 -3.91 4.64 5.57
CA LEU A 308 -3.08 4.82 6.76
C LEU A 308 -3.57 4.00 7.96
N GLY A 309 -2.65 3.58 8.83
CA GLY A 309 -3.01 2.95 10.11
C GLY A 309 -3.37 1.46 10.01
N TYR A 310 -4.14 1.01 10.99
CA TYR A 310 -4.52 -0.37 11.22
C TYR A 310 -5.85 -0.71 10.53
N ALA A 311 -6.18 -2.01 10.44
CA ALA A 311 -7.45 -2.49 9.90
C ALA A 311 -7.80 -2.01 8.47
N LYS A 312 -6.80 -1.63 7.65
CA LYS A 312 -6.96 -1.29 6.22
C LYS A 312 -7.77 -2.31 5.41
N PRO A 313 -7.60 -3.65 5.58
CA PRO A 313 -8.42 -4.64 4.86
C PRO A 313 -9.89 -4.66 5.28
N LEU A 314 -10.24 -4.03 6.39
CA LEU A 314 -11.61 -3.88 6.88
C LEU A 314 -12.17 -2.48 6.59
N GLY A 315 -11.47 -1.69 5.77
CA GLY A 315 -11.89 -0.39 5.28
C GLY A 315 -11.52 0.82 6.15
N PHE A 316 -10.81 0.61 7.26
CA PHE A 316 -10.29 1.71 8.08
C PHE A 316 -9.20 2.48 7.34
N GLY A 317 -9.00 3.75 7.72
CA GLY A 317 -7.81 4.51 7.39
C GLY A 317 -7.78 5.14 6.01
N SER A 318 -8.93 5.52 5.45
CA SER A 318 -8.95 6.32 4.21
C SER A 318 -8.69 7.77 4.59
N ILE A 319 -7.63 8.38 4.07
CA ILE A 319 -7.23 9.73 4.44
C ILE A 319 -7.15 10.59 3.16
N GLN A 320 -7.88 11.70 3.15
CA GLN A 320 -7.63 12.79 2.21
C GLN A 320 -6.51 13.65 2.77
N VAL A 321 -5.50 13.95 1.96
CA VAL A 321 -4.46 14.91 2.32
C VAL A 321 -4.55 16.10 1.36
N THR A 322 -4.46 17.31 1.91
CA THR A 322 -4.40 18.57 1.15
C THR A 322 -3.15 19.34 1.55
N VAL A 323 -2.43 19.87 0.58
CA VAL A 323 -1.31 20.78 0.79
C VAL A 323 -1.86 22.19 0.98
N GLU A 324 -1.79 22.68 2.21
CA GLU A 324 -2.29 24.02 2.55
C GLU A 324 -1.29 25.08 2.08
N SER A 325 -0.02 24.91 2.43
CA SER A 325 1.05 25.79 1.99
C SER A 325 2.33 25.07 1.60
N LEU A 326 3.11 25.72 0.73
CA LEU A 326 4.46 25.32 0.33
C LEU A 326 5.32 26.57 0.42
N GLN A 327 6.39 26.52 1.20
CA GLN A 327 7.39 27.59 1.29
C GLN A 327 8.73 27.03 0.84
N VAL A 328 9.48 27.82 0.08
CA VAL A 328 10.85 27.51 -0.35
C VAL A 328 11.79 28.53 0.29
N LEU A 329 12.98 28.07 0.64
CA LEU A 329 14.01 28.86 1.28
C LEU A 329 15.04 29.31 0.23
N ASP A 330 15.20 30.62 0.09
CA ASP A 330 16.35 31.24 -0.57
C ASP A 330 17.53 31.30 0.40
N TRP A 331 18.55 30.48 0.12
CA TRP A 331 19.72 30.36 0.96
C TRP A 331 20.59 31.61 1.00
N GLU A 332 20.63 32.39 -0.08
CA GLU A 332 21.43 33.63 -0.11
C GLU A 332 20.87 34.67 0.87
N SER A 333 19.56 34.92 0.81
CA SER A 333 18.87 35.77 1.77
C SER A 333 18.92 35.20 3.19
N ARG A 334 18.78 33.88 3.36
CA ARG A 334 18.81 33.24 4.68
C ARG A 334 20.18 33.37 5.36
N LEU A 335 21.28 33.20 4.63
CA LEU A 335 22.63 33.23 5.17
C LEU A 335 23.18 34.66 5.35
N SER A 336 22.59 35.65 4.67
CA SER A 336 22.97 37.06 4.79
C SER A 336 22.26 37.80 5.93
N SER A 337 21.37 37.15 6.68
CA SER A 337 20.59 37.76 7.76
C SER A 337 20.56 36.91 9.04
N VAL A 338 20.51 37.59 10.19
CA VAL A 338 20.29 36.97 11.52
C VAL A 338 18.80 36.76 11.83
N ASP A 339 17.90 37.36 11.05
CA ASP A 339 16.47 37.12 11.15
C ASP A 339 16.15 35.68 10.71
N LEU A 340 15.47 34.92 11.57
CA LEU A 340 15.12 33.52 11.33
C LEU A 340 14.10 33.35 10.19
N THR A 341 13.38 34.42 9.84
CA THR A 341 12.41 34.44 8.74
C THR A 341 13.04 34.85 7.40
N ALA A 342 14.30 35.31 7.39
CA ALA A 342 14.95 35.74 6.16
C ALA A 342 15.11 34.59 5.16
N GLY A 343 14.86 34.90 3.89
CA GLY A 343 14.95 33.96 2.77
C GLY A 343 13.76 33.01 2.63
N TRP A 344 12.84 32.95 3.59
CA TRP A 344 11.58 32.23 3.36
C TRP A 344 10.74 33.00 2.34
N GLU A 345 10.55 32.41 1.16
CA GLU A 345 9.66 32.97 0.15
C GLU A 345 8.21 32.96 0.65
N ASN A 346 7.40 33.87 0.12
CA ASN A 346 5.95 33.81 0.29
C ASN A 346 5.43 32.44 -0.18
N GLU A 347 4.33 31.99 0.42
CA GLU A 347 3.72 30.71 0.06
C GLU A 347 3.52 30.59 -1.45
N LEU A 348 4.09 29.53 -2.04
CA LEU A 348 3.97 29.27 -3.46
C LEU A 348 2.49 29.05 -3.80
N THR A 349 2.05 29.72 -4.88
CA THR A 349 0.68 29.64 -5.34
C THR A 349 0.29 28.21 -5.74
N GLY A 350 -1.01 27.90 -5.72
CA GLY A 350 -1.54 26.63 -6.22
C GLY A 350 -1.10 26.33 -7.67
N ALA A 351 -0.95 27.36 -8.50
CA ALA A 351 -0.45 27.23 -9.87
C ALA A 351 1.00 26.71 -9.93
N LYS A 352 1.88 27.21 -9.04
CA LYS A 352 3.27 26.74 -8.99
C LYS A 352 3.37 25.31 -8.47
N ARG A 353 2.53 24.92 -7.50
CA ARG A 353 2.43 23.52 -7.05
C ARG A 353 1.99 22.60 -8.18
N ALA A 354 1.02 23.02 -8.98
CA ALA A 354 0.55 22.25 -10.14
C ALA A 354 1.63 22.13 -11.23
N GLU A 355 2.43 23.17 -11.46
CA GLU A 355 3.55 23.15 -12.40
C GLU A 355 4.59 22.08 -12.01
N TYR A 356 4.99 21.99 -10.74
CA TYR A 356 5.90 20.93 -10.27
C TYR A 356 5.32 19.52 -10.45
N LYS A 357 4.05 19.33 -10.07
CA LYS A 357 3.36 18.03 -10.26
C LYS A 357 3.34 17.64 -11.75
N GLU A 358 3.03 18.57 -12.64
CA GLU A 358 2.98 18.32 -14.08
C GLU A 358 4.38 18.07 -14.68
N GLU A 359 5.42 18.76 -14.20
CA GLU A 359 6.80 18.48 -14.63
C GLU A 359 7.20 17.02 -14.29
N PHE A 360 6.84 16.56 -13.10
CA PHE A 360 7.01 15.15 -12.70
C PHE A 360 6.23 14.20 -13.62
N HIS A 361 4.92 14.43 -13.78
CA HIS A 361 4.07 13.54 -14.60
C HIS A 361 4.51 13.50 -16.06
N ARG A 362 4.89 14.64 -16.64
CA ARG A 362 5.44 14.72 -18.00
C ARG A 362 6.69 13.88 -18.14
N ALA A 363 7.65 13.99 -17.22
CA ALA A 363 8.87 13.18 -17.25
C ALA A 363 8.57 11.68 -17.15
N MET A 364 7.61 11.28 -16.31
CA MET A 364 7.18 9.89 -16.19
C MET A 364 6.50 9.38 -17.46
N ARG A 365 5.63 10.19 -18.09
CA ARG A 365 4.99 9.88 -19.38
C ARG A 365 6.01 9.74 -20.51
N GLU A 366 6.94 10.68 -20.63
CA GLU A 366 7.99 10.67 -21.65
C GLU A 366 8.84 9.40 -21.57
N HIS A 367 9.18 8.95 -20.36
CA HIS A 367 10.01 7.77 -20.20
C HIS A 367 9.24 6.46 -20.27
N TYR A 368 8.14 6.31 -19.55
CA TYR A 368 7.43 5.03 -19.37
C TYR A 368 6.17 4.89 -20.23
N GLY A 369 5.67 5.97 -20.83
CA GLY A 369 4.52 5.96 -21.74
C GLY A 369 3.29 5.29 -21.13
N THR A 370 2.76 4.30 -21.84
CA THR A 370 1.52 3.60 -21.47
C THR A 370 1.63 2.83 -20.16
N ASP A 371 2.81 2.40 -19.73
CA ASP A 371 2.93 1.69 -18.45
C ASP A 371 2.65 2.62 -17.26
N TYR A 372 3.03 3.89 -17.37
CA TYR A 372 2.73 4.86 -16.32
C TYR A 372 1.23 5.15 -16.25
N GLU A 373 0.61 5.45 -17.39
CA GLU A 373 -0.80 5.83 -17.46
C GLU A 373 -1.72 4.61 -17.25
N ASN A 374 -1.56 3.53 -18.04
CA ASN A 374 -2.51 2.42 -18.12
C ASN A 374 -2.24 1.29 -17.12
N ASN A 375 -1.07 1.30 -16.44
CA ASN A 375 -0.81 0.39 -15.34
C ASN A 375 -0.85 1.16 -14.01
N VAL A 376 0.13 2.04 -13.77
CA VAL A 376 0.32 2.63 -12.44
C VAL A 376 -0.84 3.55 -12.04
N LEU A 377 -1.16 4.56 -12.86
CA LEU A 377 -2.20 5.54 -12.51
C LEU A 377 -3.60 4.92 -12.53
N VAL A 378 -3.92 4.08 -13.52
CA VAL A 378 -5.22 3.39 -13.56
C VAL A 378 -5.39 2.43 -12.36
N ASP A 379 -4.37 1.67 -11.98
CA ASP A 379 -4.47 0.79 -10.81
C ASP A 379 -4.60 1.60 -9.51
N LEU A 380 -3.86 2.72 -9.37
CA LEU A 380 -4.01 3.62 -8.23
C LEU A 380 -5.42 4.20 -8.14
N ARG A 381 -6.00 4.64 -9.26
CA ARG A 381 -7.39 5.13 -9.32
C ARG A 381 -8.40 4.05 -8.92
N GLY A 382 -8.24 2.82 -9.44
CA GLY A 382 -9.12 1.70 -9.07
C GLY A 382 -9.00 1.26 -7.60
N LEU A 383 -7.83 1.48 -6.98
CA LEU A 383 -7.58 1.10 -5.58
C LEU A 383 -7.94 2.20 -4.58
N LEU A 384 -7.59 3.45 -4.88
CA LEU A 384 -7.68 4.57 -3.94
C LEU A 384 -8.92 5.43 -4.17
N GLY A 385 -9.59 5.27 -5.32
CA GLY A 385 -10.84 5.95 -5.64
C GLY A 385 -12.07 5.24 -5.09
N GLU A 386 -13.24 5.75 -5.46
CA GLU A 386 -14.52 5.14 -5.09
C GLU A 386 -14.67 3.74 -5.72
N PRO A 387 -14.87 2.68 -4.91
CA PRO A 387 -15.03 1.34 -5.45
C PRO A 387 -16.44 1.16 -6.06
N PRO A 388 -16.62 0.17 -6.95
CA PRO A 388 -17.93 -0.30 -7.40
C PRO A 388 -18.89 -0.60 -6.23
N GLU A 389 -20.21 -0.53 -6.45
CA GLU A 389 -21.26 -0.74 -5.42
C GLU A 389 -21.45 -2.22 -5.01
N ILE A 390 -20.34 -2.93 -4.76
CA ILE A 390 -20.30 -4.30 -4.25
C ILE A 390 -19.46 -4.39 -2.96
N PRO A 391 -19.76 -5.32 -2.06
CA PRO A 391 -19.06 -5.43 -0.79
C PRO A 391 -17.58 -5.76 -0.97
N ILE A 392 -16.76 -5.28 -0.03
CA ILE A 392 -15.32 -5.54 0.02
C ILE A 392 -15.00 -6.40 1.24
N HIS A 393 -14.60 -7.65 1.01
CA HIS A 393 -14.22 -8.56 2.08
C HIS A 393 -13.33 -9.70 1.57
N TYR A 394 -12.63 -10.37 2.48
CA TYR A 394 -11.85 -11.54 2.09
C TYR A 394 -12.72 -12.68 1.57
N PRO A 395 -12.22 -13.53 0.66
CA PRO A 395 -13.00 -14.62 0.11
C PRO A 395 -13.57 -15.54 1.20
N ARG A 396 -14.89 -15.79 1.13
CA ARG A 396 -15.64 -16.59 2.09
C ARG A 396 -16.78 -17.36 1.42
N PRO A 397 -17.32 -18.42 2.06
CA PRO A 397 -18.35 -19.24 1.44
C PRO A 397 -19.74 -18.60 1.47
N GLY A 398 -20.05 -17.67 2.38
CA GLY A 398 -21.40 -17.08 2.50
C GLY A 398 -21.40 -15.55 2.42
N GLU A 399 -22.59 -14.95 2.29
CA GLU A 399 -22.75 -13.49 2.28
C GLU A 399 -22.44 -12.87 3.65
N GLN A 400 -22.65 -13.62 4.73
CA GLN A 400 -22.36 -13.20 6.09
C GLN A 400 -21.01 -13.77 6.56
N PRO A 401 -20.26 -13.04 7.41
CA PRO A 401 -19.07 -13.59 8.03
C PRO A 401 -19.41 -14.79 8.90
N ASP A 402 -18.72 -15.91 8.67
CA ASP A 402 -18.90 -17.13 9.45
C ASP A 402 -18.27 -16.97 10.86
N PRO A 403 -19.02 -17.19 11.96
CA PRO A 403 -18.52 -17.00 13.33
C PRO A 403 -17.31 -17.87 13.69
N GLU A 404 -17.20 -19.05 13.07
CA GLU A 404 -16.11 -20.01 13.26
C GLU A 404 -14.88 -19.67 12.40
N GLY A 405 -14.94 -18.62 11.57
CA GLY A 405 -13.82 -18.15 10.76
C GLY A 405 -13.51 -19.05 9.57
N ARG A 406 -14.53 -19.70 8.98
CA ARG A 406 -14.38 -20.67 7.88
C ARG A 406 -14.15 -20.07 6.49
N ASN A 407 -13.62 -18.84 6.41
CA ASN A 407 -13.28 -18.17 5.14
C ASN A 407 -12.32 -19.00 4.26
N TYR A 408 -11.48 -19.85 4.88
CA TYR A 408 -10.56 -20.73 4.15
C TYR A 408 -11.27 -21.71 3.18
N GLU A 409 -12.55 -22.01 3.41
CA GLU A 409 -13.33 -22.94 2.59
C GLU A 409 -13.50 -22.46 1.15
N TRP A 410 -13.56 -21.13 0.94
CA TRP A 410 -13.56 -20.55 -0.41
C TRP A 410 -12.35 -21.01 -1.23
N PHE A 411 -11.16 -21.01 -0.62
CA PHE A 411 -9.93 -21.45 -1.30
C PHE A 411 -9.91 -22.96 -1.52
N VAL A 412 -10.51 -23.75 -0.63
CA VAL A 412 -10.67 -25.21 -0.81
C VAL A 412 -11.58 -25.48 -2.01
N GLY A 413 -12.71 -24.78 -2.10
CA GLY A 413 -13.65 -24.86 -3.21
C GLY A 413 -13.04 -24.41 -4.53
N ASN A 414 -12.31 -23.30 -4.56
CA ASN A 414 -11.65 -22.83 -5.77
C ASN A 414 -10.57 -23.82 -6.25
N LYS A 415 -9.82 -24.45 -5.33
CA LYS A 415 -8.90 -25.56 -5.67
C LYS A 415 -9.65 -26.78 -6.22
N ALA A 416 -10.88 -27.05 -5.79
CA ALA A 416 -11.71 -28.11 -6.36
C ALA A 416 -12.09 -27.79 -7.82
N ARG A 417 -12.45 -26.54 -8.13
CA ARG A 417 -12.70 -26.08 -9.50
C ARG A 417 -11.47 -26.25 -10.41
N ILE A 418 -10.27 -25.95 -9.91
CA ILE A 418 -9.01 -26.16 -10.66
C ILE A 418 -8.82 -27.64 -11.01
N ARG A 419 -9.01 -28.55 -10.05
CA ARG A 419 -8.88 -30.00 -10.29
C ARG A 419 -9.95 -30.52 -11.25
N ASP A 420 -11.18 -30.03 -11.13
CA ASP A 420 -12.30 -30.43 -11.98
C ASP A 420 -12.09 -29.99 -13.44
N ARG A 421 -11.46 -28.84 -13.66
CA ARG A 421 -11.07 -28.37 -15.01
C ARG A 421 -10.08 -29.28 -15.75
N GLN A 422 -9.37 -30.16 -15.04
CA GLN A 422 -8.47 -31.14 -15.65
C GLN A 422 -9.20 -32.41 -16.15
N ARG A 423 -10.51 -32.53 -15.88
CA ARG A 423 -11.34 -33.65 -16.33
C ARG A 423 -11.82 -33.43 -17.77
N LYS A 424 -12.14 -34.52 -18.48
CA LYS A 424 -12.73 -34.49 -19.83
C LYS A 424 -14.06 -33.71 -19.86
N GLU A 425 -14.89 -33.90 -18.83
CA GLU A 425 -16.17 -33.21 -18.65
C GLU A 425 -16.22 -32.52 -17.27
N PRO A 426 -15.84 -31.24 -17.19
CA PRO A 426 -15.94 -30.47 -15.95
C PRO A 426 -17.39 -30.27 -15.52
N LYS A 427 -17.66 -30.47 -14.23
CA LYS A 427 -18.99 -30.35 -13.60
C LYS A 427 -19.12 -29.11 -12.71
N LEU A 428 -18.01 -28.45 -12.39
CA LEU A 428 -17.96 -27.24 -11.57
C LEU A 428 -17.77 -25.98 -12.45
N PRO A 429 -18.17 -24.79 -11.95
CA PRO A 429 -17.85 -23.53 -12.60
C PRO A 429 -16.34 -23.30 -12.77
N ALA A 430 -15.96 -22.35 -13.62
CA ALA A 430 -14.56 -21.99 -13.81
C ALA A 430 -13.89 -21.55 -12.50
N PRO A 431 -12.62 -21.93 -12.27
CA PRO A 431 -11.85 -21.44 -11.13
C PRO A 431 -11.56 -19.94 -11.27
N CYS A 432 -11.46 -19.25 -10.14
CA CYS A 432 -11.29 -17.81 -10.08
C CYS A 432 -9.83 -17.43 -9.78
N ALA A 433 -9.36 -16.36 -10.39
CA ALA A 433 -8.16 -15.61 -10.00
C ALA A 433 -8.60 -14.22 -9.51
N LEU A 434 -7.71 -13.53 -8.78
CA LEU A 434 -7.97 -12.14 -8.44
C LEU A 434 -7.95 -11.30 -9.74
N PRO A 435 -8.94 -10.44 -10.03
CA PRO A 435 -8.87 -9.54 -11.20
C PRO A 435 -7.71 -8.53 -11.09
N LEU A 436 -7.40 -7.76 -12.14
CA LEU A 436 -6.56 -6.57 -12.01
C LEU A 436 -7.38 -5.44 -11.39
N ALA A 437 -6.74 -4.52 -10.67
CA ALA A 437 -7.43 -3.37 -10.06
C ALA A 437 -8.24 -2.56 -11.08
N ALA A 438 -7.64 -2.34 -12.26
CA ALA A 438 -8.26 -1.66 -13.39
C ALA A 438 -9.51 -2.36 -13.96
N ASP A 439 -9.65 -3.67 -13.77
CA ASP A 439 -10.68 -4.51 -14.41
C ASP A 439 -11.82 -4.88 -13.44
N GLU A 440 -11.75 -4.43 -12.18
CA GLU A 440 -12.71 -4.78 -11.15
C GLU A 440 -14.07 -4.12 -11.40
N SER A 441 -15.09 -4.96 -11.49
CA SER A 441 -16.49 -4.58 -11.71
C SER A 441 -17.43 -5.60 -11.06
N GLU A 442 -18.74 -5.34 -11.07
CA GLU A 442 -19.71 -6.34 -10.59
C GLU A 442 -19.61 -7.67 -11.35
N GLU A 443 -19.31 -7.64 -12.65
CA GLU A 443 -19.25 -8.84 -13.50
C GLU A 443 -17.94 -9.62 -13.33
N ASN A 444 -16.83 -8.90 -13.15
CA ASN A 444 -15.49 -9.47 -13.12
C ASN A 444 -14.96 -9.77 -11.71
N SER A 445 -15.70 -9.40 -10.66
CA SER A 445 -15.33 -9.61 -9.26
C SER A 445 -15.58 -11.05 -8.76
N LEU A 446 -15.10 -11.34 -7.55
CA LEU A 446 -15.07 -12.70 -7.02
C LEU A 446 -16.48 -13.16 -6.60
N PRO A 447 -16.88 -14.41 -6.94
CA PRO A 447 -18.14 -14.98 -6.47
C PRO A 447 -17.96 -15.64 -5.11
N LEU A 448 -19.07 -15.91 -4.42
CA LEU A 448 -19.08 -16.87 -3.32
C LEU A 448 -18.78 -18.29 -3.82
N ILE A 449 -17.97 -19.02 -3.07
CA ILE A 449 -17.58 -20.39 -3.36
C ILE A 449 -17.61 -21.18 -2.06
N ASP A 450 -18.47 -22.20 -1.99
CA ASP A 450 -18.47 -23.14 -0.86
C ASP A 450 -17.28 -24.11 -0.94
N ARG A 451 -17.09 -24.90 0.12
CA ARG A 451 -16.01 -25.90 0.18
C ARG A 451 -16.02 -26.92 -0.98
N SER A 452 -17.18 -27.20 -1.58
CA SER A 452 -17.33 -28.14 -2.69
C SER A 452 -16.97 -27.53 -4.05
N GLY A 453 -16.75 -26.22 -4.10
CA GLY A 453 -16.50 -25.48 -5.34
C GLY A 453 -17.78 -25.04 -6.03
N ARG A 454 -18.94 -25.19 -5.40
CA ARG A 454 -20.22 -24.69 -5.93
C ARG A 454 -20.53 -23.32 -5.35
N ARG A 455 -21.54 -22.65 -5.90
CA ARG A 455 -22.11 -21.48 -5.25
C ARG A 455 -23.03 -21.96 -4.11
N PRO A 456 -23.09 -21.24 -3.00
CA PRO A 456 -24.03 -21.57 -1.92
C PRO A 456 -25.45 -21.51 -2.45
N ALA A 457 -26.33 -22.37 -1.93
CA ALA A 457 -27.76 -22.18 -2.10
C ALA A 457 -28.15 -20.86 -1.42
N ARG A 458 -28.93 -19.99 -2.10
CA ARG A 458 -29.42 -18.74 -1.50
C ARG A 458 -30.24 -19.08 -0.25
N GLY A 459 -29.91 -18.48 0.90
CA GLY A 459 -30.70 -18.56 2.13
C GLY A 459 -30.25 -19.59 3.18
N ARG A 460 -29.01 -19.49 3.66
CA ARG A 460 -28.65 -19.99 5.00
C ARG A 460 -27.82 -18.97 5.76
#